data_AF-A0A950UMB2-F1
#
_entry.id   AF-A0A950UMB2-F1
#
_cell.length_a   1.000
_cell.length_b   1.000
_cell.length_c   1.000
_cell.angle_alpha   90.00
_cell.angle_beta   90.00
_cell.angle_gamma   90.00
#
_symmetry.space_group_name_H-M   'P 1'
#
loop_
_entity.id
_entity.type
_entity.pdbx_description
1 polymer ?
#
loop_
_entity_poly.entity_id
_entity_poly.type
_entity_poly.pdbx_seq_one_letter_code
_entity_poly.pdbx_strand_id
1 'polypeptide(L)'
;MTFPTLFDTLATNVLAGEPLPENPRHRMLLDTFIEIQRLDQQLTDLISSDLPAGDSAANTLEHLTDLLTDRLLAGYELAQLLSVACCCAEDEDSNDTEDTEDDDDFLSCPGQCRQPESIVHACLEVFAAIGDPDAMASADLVTCLRDLPGVAEGRWRQARLAQLLAPYEVSTRDVTLPDKRRRKSYRRGALLAALPGHSG
;
A
#
# COMPACT_ATOMS: atom_id res chain seq x y z
N MET A 1 -7.98 -0.18 49.10
CA MET A 1 -8.36 1.00 48.32
C MET A 1 -7.15 1.40 47.50
N THR A 2 -7.17 1.08 46.21
CA THR A 2 -6.03 1.34 45.31
C THR A 2 -6.30 2.69 44.65
N PHE A 3 -5.41 3.66 44.86
CA PHE A 3 -5.52 4.95 44.21
C PHE A 3 -5.14 4.79 42.73
N PRO A 4 -5.97 5.25 41.78
CA PRO A 4 -5.60 5.25 40.37
C PRO A 4 -4.34 6.10 40.22
N THR A 5 -3.35 5.55 39.54
CA THR A 5 -2.11 6.28 39.29
C THR A 5 -2.37 7.36 38.24
N LEU A 6 -1.54 8.40 38.20
CA LEU A 6 -1.59 9.39 37.12
C LEU A 6 -1.54 8.72 35.74
N PHE A 7 -0.82 7.60 35.62
CA PHE A 7 -0.75 6.78 34.42
C PHE A 7 -2.08 6.13 34.07
N ASP A 8 -2.85 5.62 35.04
CA ASP A 8 -4.18 5.06 34.77
C ASP A 8 -5.16 6.12 34.27
N THR A 9 -5.05 7.33 34.82
CA THR A 9 -5.89 8.48 34.44
C THR A 9 -5.49 9.03 33.07
N LEU A 10 -4.20 9.02 32.74
CA LEU A 10 -3.70 9.36 31.40
C LEU A 10 -4.12 8.30 30.37
N ALA A 11 -3.94 7.02 30.68
CA ALA A 11 -4.31 5.93 29.80
C ALA A 11 -5.82 5.94 29.52
N THR A 12 -6.66 6.14 30.53
CA THR A 12 -8.10 6.29 30.30
C THR A 12 -8.42 7.52 29.48
N ASN A 13 -7.83 8.68 29.73
CA ASN A 13 -8.15 9.88 28.95
C ASN A 13 -7.61 9.86 27.51
N VAL A 14 -6.44 9.24 27.28
CA VAL A 14 -5.84 9.11 25.93
C VAL A 14 -6.56 8.04 25.12
N LEU A 15 -7.00 6.94 25.76
CA LEU A 15 -7.71 5.84 25.11
C LEU A 15 -9.24 6.01 25.06
N ALA A 16 -9.80 6.98 25.81
CA ALA A 16 -11.23 7.30 25.78
C ALA A 16 -11.62 8.23 24.63
N GLY A 17 -10.66 8.83 23.93
CA GLY A 17 -10.92 9.48 22.65
C GLY A 17 -11.19 8.41 21.59
N GLU A 18 -12.20 8.62 20.75
CA GLU A 18 -12.32 7.83 19.51
C GLU A 18 -10.99 7.96 18.76
N PRO A 19 -10.36 6.85 18.33
CA PRO A 19 -9.11 6.93 17.61
C PRO A 19 -9.36 7.76 16.36
N LEU A 20 -8.74 8.94 16.32
CA LEU A 20 -8.69 9.74 15.11
C LEU A 20 -8.23 8.81 13.98
N PRO A 21 -8.95 8.77 12.84
CA PRO A 21 -8.55 7.92 11.74
C PRO A 21 -7.10 8.24 11.39
N GLU A 22 -6.22 7.22 11.48
CA GLU A 22 -4.81 7.39 11.13
C GLU A 22 -4.73 7.97 9.72
N ASN A 23 -4.06 9.11 9.56
CA ASN A 23 -3.89 9.68 8.24
C ASN A 23 -3.17 8.64 7.35
N PRO A 24 -3.79 8.21 6.24
CA PRO A 24 -3.29 7.12 5.42
C PRO A 24 -1.89 7.42 4.86
N ARG A 25 -1.58 8.71 4.65
CA ARG A 25 -0.25 9.14 4.22
C ARG A 25 0.80 8.97 5.32
N HIS A 26 0.47 9.30 6.57
CA HIS A 26 1.38 9.06 7.69
C HIS A 26 1.65 7.57 7.86
N ARG A 27 0.62 6.73 7.68
CA ARG A 27 0.76 5.27 7.64
C ARG A 27 1.75 4.84 6.55
N MET A 28 1.55 5.31 5.32
CA MET A 28 2.44 4.98 4.18
C MET A 28 3.89 5.44 4.41
N LEU A 29 4.10 6.63 4.99
CA LEU A 29 5.43 7.11 5.35
C LEU A 29 6.12 6.18 6.34
N LEU A 30 5.41 5.78 7.40
CA LEU A 30 5.94 4.87 8.42
C LEU A 30 6.22 3.48 7.84
N ASP A 31 5.30 2.93 7.07
CA ASP A 31 5.46 1.60 6.45
C ASP A 31 6.66 1.58 5.50
N THR A 32 6.82 2.62 4.67
CA THR A 32 7.98 2.76 3.76
C THR A 32 9.29 2.88 4.53
N PHE A 33 9.30 3.65 5.63
CA PHE A 33 10.48 3.82 6.47
C PHE A 33 10.87 2.53 7.19
N ILE A 34 9.90 1.76 7.70
CA ILE A 34 10.13 0.45 8.33
C ILE A 34 10.73 -0.53 7.31
N GLU A 35 10.23 -0.53 6.08
CA GLU A 35 10.78 -1.38 5.02
C GLU A 35 12.22 -1.03 4.69
N ILE A 36 12.55 0.27 4.63
CA ILE A 36 13.93 0.74 4.49
C ILE A 36 14.83 0.18 5.60
N GLN A 37 14.41 0.27 6.86
CA GLN A 37 15.18 -0.24 7.99
C GLN A 37 15.38 -1.76 7.91
N ARG A 38 14.34 -2.49 7.50
CA ARG A 38 14.42 -3.94 7.29
C ARG A 38 15.45 -4.29 6.22
N LEU A 39 15.44 -3.59 5.09
CA LEU A 39 16.40 -3.81 4.00
C LEU A 39 17.83 -3.46 4.43
N ASP A 40 18.00 -2.37 5.19
CA ASP A 40 19.29 -1.98 5.76
C ASP A 40 19.83 -3.05 6.74
N GLN A 41 18.96 -3.66 7.54
CA GLN A 41 19.32 -4.79 8.39
C GLN A 41 19.76 -6.00 7.57
N GLN A 42 19.00 -6.37 6.54
CA GLN A 42 19.33 -7.49 5.65
C GLN A 42 20.66 -7.29 4.92
N LEU A 43 20.94 -6.07 4.44
CA LEU A 43 22.23 -5.72 3.85
C LEU A 43 23.37 -5.86 4.85
N THR A 44 23.17 -5.39 6.09
CA THR A 44 24.16 -5.50 7.16
C THR A 44 24.44 -6.95 7.52
N ASP A 45 23.39 -7.77 7.64
CA ASP A 45 23.50 -9.20 7.94
C ASP A 45 24.23 -9.94 6.80
N LEU A 46 23.95 -9.59 5.54
CA LEU A 46 24.60 -10.20 4.38
C LEU A 46 26.10 -9.85 4.31
N ILE A 47 26.47 -8.60 4.61
CA ILE A 47 27.87 -8.15 4.63
C ILE A 47 28.63 -8.76 5.82
N SER A 48 27.94 -8.93 6.96
CA SER A 48 28.56 -9.44 8.19
C SER A 48 28.64 -10.98 8.23
N SER A 49 27.91 -11.67 7.35
CA SER A 49 27.92 -13.13 7.28
C SER A 49 29.09 -13.63 6.42
N ASP A 50 29.87 -14.56 6.97
CA ASP A 50 30.79 -15.34 6.15
C ASP A 50 30.00 -16.17 5.12
N LEU A 51 30.55 -16.29 3.90
CA LEU A 51 29.90 -17.01 2.80
C LEU A 51 29.52 -18.42 3.27
N PRO A 52 28.23 -18.79 3.33
CA PRO A 52 27.84 -20.10 3.83
C PRO A 52 28.41 -21.18 2.91
N ALA A 53 28.97 -22.22 3.52
CA ALA A 53 29.60 -23.32 2.80
C ALA A 53 28.60 -24.00 1.86
N GLY A 54 28.65 -23.67 0.57
CA GLY A 54 27.77 -24.21 -0.46
C GLY A 54 27.06 -23.16 -1.32
N ASP A 55 27.06 -21.88 -0.93
CA ASP A 55 26.52 -20.82 -1.78
C ASP A 55 27.58 -20.30 -2.75
N SER A 56 27.17 -20.11 -4.01
CA SER A 56 28.09 -19.56 -5.00
C SER A 56 28.21 -18.05 -4.80
N ALA A 57 29.43 -17.51 -4.98
CA ALA A 57 29.64 -16.06 -4.94
C ALA A 57 28.72 -15.30 -5.92
N ALA A 58 28.30 -15.94 -7.02
CA ALA A 58 27.35 -15.38 -7.97
C ALA A 58 25.95 -15.22 -7.35
N ASN A 59 25.46 -16.21 -6.59
CA ASN A 59 24.15 -16.14 -5.91
C ASN A 59 24.16 -15.04 -4.85
N THR A 60 25.24 -14.92 -4.09
CA THR A 60 25.39 -13.85 -3.08
C THR A 60 25.36 -12.47 -3.72
N LEU A 61 26.03 -12.32 -4.88
CA LEU A 61 26.08 -11.05 -5.61
C LEU A 61 24.71 -10.71 -6.23
N GLU A 62 23.99 -11.70 -6.76
CA GLU A 62 22.61 -11.54 -7.23
C GLU A 62 21.69 -11.09 -6.09
N HIS A 63 21.76 -11.78 -4.94
CA HIS A 63 20.98 -11.41 -3.75
C HIS A 63 21.30 -10.00 -3.23
N LEU A 64 22.58 -9.62 -3.20
CA LEU A 64 23.01 -8.27 -2.83
C LEU A 64 22.48 -7.22 -3.80
N THR A 65 22.48 -7.52 -5.11
CA THR A 65 21.96 -6.62 -6.15
C THR A 65 20.45 -6.41 -5.99
N ASP A 66 19.71 -7.48 -5.69
CA ASP A 66 18.27 -7.41 -5.41
C ASP A 66 17.98 -6.54 -4.19
N LEU A 67 18.70 -6.74 -3.08
CA LEU A 67 18.53 -5.95 -1.86
C LEU A 67 18.85 -4.47 -2.07
N LEU A 68 19.93 -4.16 -2.80
CA LEU A 68 20.28 -2.77 -3.13
C LEU A 68 19.22 -2.12 -4.02
N THR A 69 18.69 -2.86 -4.99
CA THR A 69 17.62 -2.37 -5.88
C THR A 69 16.36 -2.08 -5.08
N ASP A 70 15.93 -3.02 -4.23
CA ASP A 70 14.77 -2.86 -3.37
C ASP A 70 14.95 -1.67 -2.40
N ARG A 71 16.17 -1.47 -1.86
CA ARG A 71 16.49 -0.35 -0.96
C ARG A 71 16.47 1.02 -1.64
N LEU A 72 16.97 1.10 -2.88
CA LEU A 72 16.93 2.31 -3.69
C LEU A 72 15.50 2.68 -4.06
N LEU A 73 14.69 1.69 -4.47
CA LEU A 73 13.28 1.91 -4.77
C LEU A 73 12.51 2.40 -3.54
N ALA A 74 12.71 1.78 -2.38
CA ALA A 74 12.10 2.22 -1.12
C ALA A 74 12.51 3.66 -0.75
N GLY A 75 13.80 4.00 -0.91
CA GLY A 75 14.29 5.36 -0.69
C GLY A 75 13.66 6.40 -1.61
N TYR A 76 13.49 6.06 -2.89
CA TYR A 76 12.81 6.93 -3.86
C TYR A 76 11.33 7.16 -3.49
N GLU A 77 10.63 6.12 -2.98
CA GLU A 77 9.26 6.25 -2.47
C GLU A 77 9.19 7.23 -1.32
N LEU A 78 10.08 7.07 -0.35
CA LEU A 78 10.12 7.95 0.81
C LEU A 78 10.37 9.39 0.36
N ALA A 79 11.28 9.61 -0.59
CA ALA A 79 11.53 10.93 -1.15
C ALA A 79 10.29 11.54 -1.83
N GLN A 80 9.51 10.74 -2.57
CA GLN A 80 8.24 11.18 -3.15
C GLN A 80 7.19 11.50 -2.09
N LEU A 81 7.01 10.60 -1.12
CA LEU A 81 6.06 10.78 -0.02
C LEU A 81 6.39 11.99 0.85
N LEU A 82 7.67 12.40 0.90
CA LEU A 82 8.11 13.61 1.58
C LEU A 82 8.02 14.87 0.70
N SER A 83 8.12 14.75 -0.63
CA SER A 83 8.14 15.89 -1.55
C SER A 83 6.75 16.44 -1.91
N VAL A 84 5.71 15.60 -1.86
CA VAL A 84 4.33 16.06 -2.06
C VAL A 84 3.92 16.90 -0.85
N ALA A 85 3.53 18.17 -1.00
CA ALA A 85 2.99 18.92 0.14
C ALA A 85 1.74 18.20 0.69
N CYS A 86 1.55 18.14 2.00
CA CYS A 86 0.37 17.51 2.59
C CYS A 86 -0.87 18.29 2.14
N CYS A 87 -1.67 17.73 1.23
CA CYS A 87 -3.06 18.11 1.11
C CYS A 87 -3.74 17.58 2.37
N CYS A 88 -3.67 18.36 3.45
CA CYS A 88 -4.62 18.21 4.53
C CYS A 88 -5.99 18.22 3.87
N ALA A 89 -6.79 17.17 4.13
CA ALA A 89 -8.21 17.25 3.85
C ALA A 89 -8.71 18.54 4.51
N GLU A 90 -9.28 19.43 3.71
CA GLU A 90 -10.09 20.50 4.26
C GLU A 90 -11.23 19.79 4.99
N ASP A 91 -11.17 19.79 6.32
CA ASP A 91 -12.33 19.45 7.13
C ASP A 91 -13.47 20.35 6.64
N GLU A 92 -14.57 19.71 6.24
CA GLU A 92 -15.82 20.37 5.88
C GLU A 92 -16.31 21.20 7.07
N ASP A 93 -15.93 22.48 7.11
CA ASP A 93 -16.70 23.52 7.79
C ASP A 93 -16.38 24.90 7.17
N SER A 94 -16.76 25.09 5.91
CA SER A 94 -16.86 26.44 5.31
C SER A 94 -18.33 26.83 5.18
N ASN A 95 -18.87 27.34 6.30
CA ASN A 95 -20.05 28.18 6.26
C ASN A 95 -19.61 29.63 5.99
N ASP A 96 -19.95 30.11 4.78
CA ASP A 96 -20.08 31.50 4.31
C ASP A 96 -19.00 32.53 4.66
N THR A 97 -18.30 33.07 3.64
CA THR A 97 -18.55 34.46 3.18
C THR A 97 -17.88 34.82 1.84
N GLU A 98 -18.58 35.72 1.15
CA GLU A 98 -18.50 36.19 -0.24
C GLU A 98 -17.17 36.83 -0.73
N ASP A 99 -16.98 36.69 -2.05
CA ASP A 99 -16.34 37.60 -3.03
C ASP A 99 -14.97 38.23 -2.73
N THR A 100 -13.97 37.77 -3.48
CA THR A 100 -13.12 38.69 -4.26
C THR A 100 -12.51 37.96 -5.46
N GLU A 101 -12.88 38.43 -6.66
CA GLU A 101 -12.22 38.12 -7.92
C GLU A 101 -10.76 38.64 -7.87
N ASP A 102 -9.79 37.76 -8.01
CA ASP A 102 -8.50 38.08 -8.62
C ASP A 102 -7.80 36.79 -9.10
N ASP A 103 -7.22 36.89 -10.29
CA ASP A 103 -6.69 35.82 -11.12
C ASP A 103 -5.61 34.96 -10.44
N ASP A 104 -5.90 33.67 -10.22
CA ASP A 104 -4.90 32.61 -10.00
C ASP A 104 -5.25 31.37 -10.84
N ASP A 105 -5.33 31.59 -12.15
CA ASP A 105 -5.63 30.59 -13.18
C ASP A 105 -4.41 29.67 -13.50
N PHE A 106 -3.67 29.24 -12.46
CA PHE A 106 -2.47 28.40 -12.61
C PHE A 106 -2.36 27.20 -11.65
N LEU A 107 -3.39 26.91 -10.85
CA LEU A 107 -3.45 25.69 -10.01
C LEU A 107 -4.73 24.87 -10.22
N SER A 108 -5.36 24.98 -11.38
CA SER A 108 -6.28 23.95 -11.84
C SER A 108 -5.48 22.69 -12.18
N CYS A 109 -5.26 21.83 -11.18
CA CYS A 109 -4.80 20.46 -11.38
C CYS A 109 -5.64 19.84 -12.51
N PRO A 110 -5.05 19.43 -13.65
CA PRO A 110 -5.81 18.77 -14.68
C PRO A 110 -6.45 17.52 -14.06
N GLY A 111 -7.75 17.38 -14.30
CA GLY A 111 -8.66 16.53 -13.56
C GLY A 111 -8.18 15.09 -13.34
N GLN A 112 -8.54 14.60 -12.16
CA GLN A 112 -8.63 13.18 -11.82
C GLN A 112 -7.33 12.38 -12.01
N CYS A 113 -6.32 12.67 -11.20
CA CYS A 113 -5.58 11.58 -10.56
C CYS A 113 -6.54 10.90 -9.57
N ARG A 114 -7.52 10.13 -10.06
CA ARG A 114 -8.29 9.17 -9.23
C ARG A 114 -7.28 8.13 -8.79
N GLN A 115 -6.51 8.44 -7.76
CA GLN A 115 -5.75 7.43 -7.06
C GLN A 115 -6.79 6.49 -6.45
N PRO A 116 -6.67 5.17 -6.67
CA PRO A 116 -7.60 4.24 -6.08
C PRO A 116 -7.56 4.40 -4.57
N GLU A 117 -8.72 4.66 -3.99
CA GLU A 117 -8.90 4.94 -2.56
C GLU A 117 -8.39 3.81 -1.65
N SER A 118 -8.24 2.60 -2.20
CA SER A 118 -7.62 1.46 -1.53
C SER A 118 -7.00 0.47 -2.52
N ILE A 119 -6.17 -0.45 -2.00
CA ILE A 119 -5.64 -1.59 -2.78
C ILE A 119 -6.75 -2.41 -3.45
N VAL A 120 -7.93 -2.50 -2.83
CA VAL A 120 -9.09 -3.21 -3.38
C VAL A 120 -9.63 -2.47 -4.60
N HIS A 121 -9.72 -1.13 -4.56
CA HIS A 121 -10.09 -0.31 -5.71
C HIS A 121 -9.10 -0.47 -6.86
N ALA A 122 -7.80 -0.42 -6.57
CA ALA A 122 -6.76 -0.63 -7.59
C ALA A 122 -6.89 -2.01 -8.27
N CYS A 123 -7.18 -3.05 -7.48
CA CYS A 123 -7.45 -4.38 -8.04
C CYS A 123 -8.71 -4.37 -8.92
N LEU A 124 -9.81 -3.76 -8.46
CA LEU A 124 -11.07 -3.72 -9.22
C LEU A 124 -10.94 -2.91 -10.52
N GLU A 125 -10.12 -1.86 -10.55
CA GLU A 125 -9.79 -1.12 -11.77
C GLU A 125 -9.07 -2.00 -12.79
N VAL A 126 -8.12 -2.85 -12.36
CA VAL A 126 -7.50 -3.85 -13.24
C VAL A 126 -8.53 -4.81 -13.81
N PHE A 127 -9.47 -5.29 -12.98
CA PHE A 127 -10.55 -6.15 -13.45
C PHE A 127 -11.42 -5.45 -14.50
N ALA A 128 -11.80 -4.20 -14.26
CA ALA A 128 -12.61 -3.40 -15.19
C ALA A 128 -11.87 -3.17 -16.52
N ALA A 129 -10.57 -2.85 -16.48
CA ALA A 129 -9.75 -2.62 -17.67
C ALA A 129 -9.66 -3.84 -18.60
N ILE A 130 -9.77 -5.06 -18.04
CA ILE A 130 -9.68 -6.33 -18.78
C ILE A 130 -11.08 -6.87 -19.18
N GLY A 131 -12.15 -6.14 -18.86
CA GLY A 131 -13.53 -6.52 -19.21
C GLY A 131 -14.23 -7.36 -18.15
N ASP A 132 -13.91 -7.12 -16.87
CA ASP A 132 -14.58 -7.70 -15.69
C ASP A 132 -14.62 -9.24 -15.63
N PRO A 133 -13.47 -9.94 -15.73
CA PRO A 133 -13.46 -11.39 -15.55
C PRO A 133 -13.86 -11.79 -14.12
N ASP A 134 -14.49 -12.95 -13.93
CA ASP A 134 -14.89 -13.43 -12.59
C ASP A 134 -13.69 -13.71 -11.67
N ALA A 135 -12.56 -14.12 -12.25
CA ALA A 135 -11.33 -14.42 -11.54
C ALA A 135 -10.09 -14.11 -12.40
N MET A 136 -9.00 -13.73 -11.74
CA MET A 136 -7.73 -13.39 -12.36
C MET A 136 -6.59 -14.06 -11.60
N ALA A 137 -5.61 -14.62 -12.33
CA ALA A 137 -4.46 -15.25 -11.69
C ALA A 137 -3.62 -14.19 -10.95
N SER A 138 -3.00 -14.57 -9.83
CA SER A 138 -2.20 -13.64 -9.01
C SER A 138 -1.07 -12.99 -9.80
N ALA A 139 -0.42 -13.73 -10.71
CA ALA A 139 0.65 -13.21 -11.56
C ALA A 139 0.15 -12.13 -12.53
N ASP A 140 -1.01 -12.35 -13.16
CA ASP A 140 -1.56 -11.45 -14.16
C ASP A 140 -2.05 -10.16 -13.51
N LEU A 141 -2.72 -10.27 -12.35
CA LEU A 141 -3.15 -9.13 -11.55
C LEU A 141 -1.96 -8.28 -11.10
N VAL A 142 -0.91 -8.92 -10.57
CA VAL A 142 0.34 -8.22 -10.18
C VAL A 142 1.00 -7.52 -11.36
N THR A 143 0.96 -8.12 -12.55
CA THR A 143 1.55 -7.52 -13.76
C THR A 143 0.80 -6.24 -14.11
N CYS A 144 -0.53 -6.30 -14.19
CA CYS A 144 -1.35 -5.15 -14.55
C CYS A 144 -1.29 -4.02 -13.51
N LEU A 145 -1.17 -4.38 -12.22
CA LEU A 145 -0.99 -3.39 -11.15
C LEU A 145 0.31 -2.59 -11.30
N ARG A 146 1.35 -3.12 -11.94
CA ARG A 146 2.61 -2.38 -12.21
C ARG A 146 2.43 -1.30 -13.26
N ASP A 147 1.48 -1.50 -14.16
CA ASP A 147 1.23 -0.60 -15.27
C ASP A 147 0.25 0.53 -14.87
N LEU A 148 -0.34 0.46 -13.68
CA LEU A 148 -1.22 1.51 -13.13
C LEU A 148 -0.40 2.66 -12.52
N PRO A 149 -0.65 3.91 -12.93
CA PRO A 149 0.05 5.07 -12.39
C PRO A 149 -0.35 5.31 -10.92
N GLY A 150 0.63 5.63 -10.08
CA GLY A 150 0.40 6.21 -8.75
C GLY A 150 0.26 5.26 -7.55
N VAL A 151 -0.01 3.96 -7.72
CA VAL A 151 -0.25 3.06 -6.55
C VAL A 151 1.02 2.35 -6.08
N ALA A 152 1.93 1.99 -6.99
CA ALA A 152 3.30 1.55 -6.70
C ALA A 152 4.00 1.11 -8.00
N GLU A 153 4.31 2.07 -8.87
CA GLU A 153 5.10 1.83 -10.09
C GLU A 153 6.35 1.00 -9.73
N GLY A 154 6.40 -0.24 -10.23
CA GLY A 154 7.53 -1.17 -10.06
C GLY A 154 7.56 -2.12 -8.85
N ARG A 155 6.66 -2.02 -7.84
CA ARG A 155 6.83 -2.77 -6.56
C ARG A 155 5.92 -3.99 -6.36
N TRP A 156 5.09 -4.34 -7.34
CA TRP A 156 4.15 -5.45 -7.17
C TRP A 156 4.84 -6.81 -7.26
N ARG A 157 4.86 -7.52 -6.13
CA ARG A 157 5.16 -8.95 -6.01
C ARG A 157 3.93 -9.66 -5.43
N GLN A 158 3.73 -10.94 -5.78
CA GLN A 158 2.55 -11.72 -5.33
C GLN A 158 2.43 -11.78 -3.80
N ALA A 159 3.55 -11.92 -3.08
CA ALA A 159 3.56 -11.94 -1.61
C ALA A 159 3.09 -10.61 -1.00
N ARG A 160 3.52 -9.47 -1.57
CA ARG A 160 3.12 -8.13 -1.14
C ARG A 160 1.64 -7.89 -1.39
N LEU A 161 1.12 -8.30 -2.55
CA LEU A 161 -0.31 -8.22 -2.85
C LEU A 161 -1.14 -9.03 -1.83
N ALA A 162 -0.71 -10.23 -1.46
CA ALA A 162 -1.38 -11.03 -0.45
C ALA A 162 -1.37 -10.37 0.94
N GLN A 163 -0.26 -9.75 1.34
CA GLN A 163 -0.17 -9.01 2.60
C GLN A 163 -1.11 -7.79 2.62
N LEU A 164 -1.15 -7.01 1.54
CA LEU A 164 -2.01 -5.83 1.44
C LEU A 164 -3.50 -6.16 1.42
N LEU A 165 -3.86 -7.34 0.88
CA LEU A 165 -5.24 -7.82 0.85
C LEU A 165 -5.66 -8.59 2.11
N ALA A 166 -4.73 -8.96 2.98
CA ALA A 166 -5.03 -9.71 4.20
C ALA A 166 -6.01 -8.99 5.16
N PRO A 167 -5.90 -7.66 5.41
CA PRO A 167 -6.86 -6.93 6.24
C PRO A 167 -8.29 -6.93 5.69
N TYR A 168 -8.45 -7.19 4.39
CA TYR A 168 -9.73 -7.22 3.70
C TYR A 168 -10.31 -8.63 3.59
N GLU A 169 -9.68 -9.62 4.25
CA GLU A 169 -10.02 -11.06 4.19
C GLU A 169 -10.00 -11.65 2.76
N VAL A 170 -9.38 -10.95 1.81
CA VAL A 170 -9.27 -11.40 0.42
C VAL A 170 -8.05 -12.30 0.27
N SER A 171 -8.30 -13.57 -0.03
CA SER A 171 -7.28 -14.58 -0.24
C SER A 171 -7.35 -15.21 -1.63
N THR A 172 -6.22 -15.75 -2.10
CA THR A 172 -6.19 -16.51 -3.35
C THR A 172 -6.91 -17.86 -3.20
N ARG A 173 -7.64 -18.27 -4.23
CA ARG A 173 -8.23 -19.61 -4.32
C ARG A 173 -7.74 -20.32 -5.57
N ASP A 174 -7.68 -21.65 -5.51
CA ASP A 174 -7.37 -22.45 -6.70
C ASP A 174 -8.59 -22.44 -7.63
N VAL A 175 -8.47 -21.69 -8.72
CA VAL A 175 -9.50 -21.58 -9.76
C VAL A 175 -8.99 -22.25 -11.03
N THR A 176 -9.88 -23.01 -11.67
CA THR A 176 -9.62 -23.57 -13.00
C THR A 176 -9.98 -22.51 -14.03
N LEU A 177 -8.97 -21.91 -14.65
CA LEU A 177 -9.16 -20.91 -15.70
C LEU A 177 -9.64 -21.57 -17.01
N PRO A 178 -10.09 -20.80 -18.02
CA PRO A 178 -10.53 -21.32 -19.32
C PRO A 178 -9.51 -22.23 -20.03
N ASP A 179 -8.22 -22.03 -19.75
CA ASP A 179 -7.09 -22.88 -20.20
C ASP A 179 -7.01 -24.25 -19.48
N LYS A 180 -8.01 -24.61 -18.66
CA LYS A 180 -8.09 -25.85 -17.85
C LYS A 180 -6.96 -26.05 -16.83
N ARG A 181 -6.04 -25.10 -16.70
CA ARG A 181 -4.99 -25.11 -15.67
C ARG A 181 -5.52 -24.53 -14.36
N ARG A 182 -5.15 -25.15 -13.24
CA ARG A 182 -5.45 -24.64 -11.90
C ARG A 182 -4.36 -23.65 -11.50
N ARG A 183 -4.75 -22.44 -11.11
CA ARG A 183 -3.83 -21.39 -10.66
C ARG A 183 -4.40 -20.67 -9.43
N LYS A 184 -3.51 -20.17 -8.59
CA LYS A 184 -3.86 -19.26 -7.49
C LYS A 184 -4.41 -17.97 -8.10
N SER A 185 -5.68 -17.69 -7.81
CA SER A 185 -6.42 -16.61 -8.44
C SER A 185 -7.21 -15.82 -7.41
N TYR A 186 -7.34 -14.53 -7.64
CA TYR A 186 -8.26 -13.65 -6.91
C TYR A 186 -9.61 -13.64 -7.64
N ARG A 187 -10.69 -13.61 -6.87
CA ARG A 187 -12.05 -13.50 -7.42
C ARG A 187 -12.54 -12.07 -7.30
N ARG A 188 -13.14 -11.57 -8.38
CA ARG A 188 -13.75 -10.24 -8.42
C ARG A 188 -14.80 -10.07 -7.33
N GLY A 189 -15.65 -11.09 -7.14
CA GLY A 189 -16.68 -11.09 -6.09
C GLY A 189 -16.13 -11.00 -4.66
N ALA A 190 -14.93 -11.53 -4.40
CA ALA A 190 -14.29 -11.40 -3.08
C ALA A 190 -13.76 -9.97 -2.86
N LEU A 191 -13.22 -9.34 -3.90
CA LEU A 191 -12.78 -7.93 -3.84
C LEU A 191 -13.98 -6.98 -3.70
N LEU A 192 -15.09 -7.24 -4.39
CA LEU A 192 -16.31 -6.44 -4.24
C LEU A 192 -16.91 -6.56 -2.83
N ALA A 193 -16.93 -7.77 -2.25
CA ALA A 193 -17.40 -7.99 -0.88
C ALA A 193 -16.53 -7.29 0.17
N ALA A 194 -15.27 -7.02 -0.16
CA ALA A 194 -14.32 -6.31 0.70
C ALA A 194 -14.45 -4.77 0.65
N LEU A 195 -15.31 -4.21 -0.22
CA LEU A 195 -15.55 -2.77 -0.25
C LEU A 195 -16.39 -2.32 0.96
N PRO A 196 -16.02 -1.22 1.63
CA PRO A 196 -16.83 -0.65 2.70
C PRO A 196 -18.20 -0.25 2.15
N GLY A 197 -19.27 -0.94 2.58
CA GLY A 197 -20.63 -0.76 2.08
C GLY A 197 -21.29 -2.01 1.47
N HIS A 198 -20.56 -3.13 1.34
CA HIS A 198 -21.11 -4.43 0.91
C HIS A 198 -21.32 -5.44 2.06
N SER A 199 -21.22 -5.01 3.31
CA SER A 199 -21.58 -5.80 4.49
C SER A 199 -23.10 -5.96 4.59
N GLY A 200 -23.61 -7.02 3.97
CA GLY A 200 -24.94 -7.58 4.23
C GLY A 200 -24.95 -8.49 5.45
#